data_AF-A0A950N2L8-F1
#
_entry.id   AF-A0A950N2L8-F1
#
_cell.length_a   1.000
_cell.length_b   1.000
_cell.length_c   1.000
_cell.angle_alpha   90.00
_cell.angle_beta   90.00
_cell.angle_gamma   90.00
#
_symmetry.space_group_name_H-M   'P 1'
#
loop_
_entity.id
_entity.type
_entity.pdbx_description
1 polymer ?
#
loop_
_entity_poly.entity_id
_entity_poly.type
_entity_poly.pdbx_seq_one_letter_code
_entity_poly.pdbx_strand_id
1 'polypeptide(L)'
;MRGTLDPLTQGKIDAFARRRRRLILVRGICAVVSILLATMTLLAIVDRFFYMPDEARYAFSGVAYLLAFAGAWYTCARLVWRSLDPRELARLIEGVRPDLREDLISAVELGDPGAREQWDSEEFREILQTSVARRMKEVQVSELLSFQRISAWVWVSTGVTAFVVALLLIPGLRYDRLLLRALNPLANIERVSRVKILIVEPNPAERSVPQGDIVTVRVETSGPETKHVVLESFPHGKKSEKVEMSLVSGRLFESSLA
;
A
#
# COMPACT_ATOMS: atom_id res chain seq x y z
N MET A 1 -35.89 38.39 -3.42
CA MET A 1 -34.74 37.69 -2.78
C MET A 1 -33.66 37.54 -3.84
N ARG A 2 -32.42 37.93 -3.55
CA ARG A 2 -31.39 38.26 -4.57
C ARG A 2 -30.87 37.01 -5.27
N GLY A 3 -30.83 37.05 -6.61
CA GLY A 3 -30.31 36.06 -7.59
C GLY A 3 -29.10 35.22 -7.20
N THR A 4 -29.31 34.30 -6.26
CA THR A 4 -28.41 33.19 -5.93
C THR A 4 -29.04 31.92 -6.48
N LEU A 5 -28.19 31.04 -6.99
CA LEU A 5 -28.54 29.68 -7.40
C LEU A 5 -29.43 29.02 -6.34
N ASP A 6 -30.50 28.34 -6.76
CA ASP A 6 -31.46 27.74 -5.84
C ASP A 6 -30.76 26.83 -4.81
N PRO A 7 -31.02 26.98 -3.49
CA PRO A 7 -30.31 26.25 -2.43
C PRO A 7 -30.46 24.73 -2.54
N LEU A 8 -31.57 24.23 -3.08
CA LEU A 8 -31.76 22.80 -3.32
C LEU A 8 -30.82 22.31 -4.43
N THR A 9 -30.70 23.07 -5.51
CA THR A 9 -29.79 22.77 -6.62
C THR A 9 -28.32 22.83 -6.19
N GLN A 10 -27.91 23.86 -5.45
CA GLN A 10 -26.56 23.95 -4.85
C GLN A 10 -26.27 22.74 -3.95
N GLY A 11 -27.20 22.41 -3.05
CA GLY A 11 -27.05 21.28 -2.13
C GLY A 11 -26.89 19.93 -2.82
N LYS A 12 -27.56 19.72 -3.97
CA LYS A 12 -27.44 18.50 -4.78
C LYS A 12 -26.11 18.43 -5.53
N ILE A 13 -25.63 19.55 -6.10
CA ILE A 13 -24.32 19.63 -6.75
C ILE A 13 -23.20 19.33 -5.75
N ASP A 14 -23.28 19.92 -4.54
CA ASP A 14 -22.33 19.66 -3.46
C ASP A 14 -22.37 18.20 -2.98
N ALA A 15 -23.58 17.63 -2.85
CA ALA A 15 -23.73 16.23 -2.49
C ALA A 15 -23.10 15.30 -3.54
N PHE A 16 -23.24 15.63 -4.83
CA PHE A 16 -22.59 14.91 -5.92
C PHE A 16 -21.07 15.03 -5.85
N ALA A 17 -20.53 16.25 -5.63
CA ALA A 17 -19.11 16.49 -5.46
C ALA A 17 -18.52 15.70 -4.27
N ARG A 18 -19.19 15.72 -3.10
CA ARG A 18 -18.80 14.96 -1.91
C ARG A 18 -18.81 13.45 -2.16
N ARG A 19 -19.87 12.93 -2.80
CA ARG A 19 -19.96 11.50 -3.12
C ARG A 19 -18.87 11.07 -4.08
N ARG A 20 -18.62 11.84 -5.13
CA ARG A 20 -17.53 11.59 -6.09
C ARG A 20 -16.17 11.55 -5.40
N ARG A 21 -15.85 12.55 -4.56
CA ARG A 21 -14.60 12.58 -3.78
C ARG A 21 -14.46 11.35 -2.89
N ARG A 22 -15.51 10.97 -2.17
CA ARG A 22 -15.51 9.77 -1.31
C ARG A 22 -15.25 8.49 -2.10
N LEU A 23 -15.88 8.33 -3.27
CA LEU A 23 -15.70 7.18 -4.13
C LEU A 23 -14.27 7.08 -4.69
N ILE A 24 -13.67 8.20 -5.09
CA ILE A 24 -12.28 8.26 -5.52
C ILE A 24 -11.34 7.90 -4.36
N LEU A 25 -11.57 8.46 -3.17
CA LEU A 25 -10.79 8.16 -1.97
C LEU A 25 -10.83 6.68 -1.61
N VAL A 26 -12.03 6.08 -1.56
CA VAL A 26 -12.18 4.64 -1.27
C VAL A 26 -11.42 3.81 -2.31
N ARG A 27 -11.59 4.11 -3.61
CA ARG A 27 -10.89 3.39 -4.67
C ARG A 27 -9.37 3.48 -4.51
N GLY A 28 -8.82 4.66 -4.26
CA GLY A 28 -7.37 4.78 -4.14
C GLY A 28 -6.83 4.23 -2.83
N ILE A 29 -7.57 4.29 -1.70
CA ILE A 29 -7.19 3.57 -0.48
C ILE A 29 -7.12 2.06 -0.76
N CYS A 30 -8.15 1.49 -1.39
CA CYS A 30 -8.14 0.08 -1.80
C CYS A 30 -6.95 -0.25 -2.70
N ALA A 31 -6.66 0.58 -3.70
CA ALA A 31 -5.53 0.37 -4.61
C ALA A 31 -4.18 0.41 -3.87
N VAL A 32 -3.96 1.41 -3.02
CA VAL A 32 -2.71 1.58 -2.25
C VAL A 32 -2.51 0.43 -1.29
N VAL A 33 -3.54 0.07 -0.51
CA VAL A 33 -3.48 -1.05 0.42
C VAL A 33 -3.19 -2.35 -0.33
N SER A 34 -3.86 -2.59 -1.47
CA SER A 34 -3.62 -3.79 -2.28
C SER A 34 -2.19 -3.86 -2.81
N ILE A 35 -1.68 -2.77 -3.39
CA ILE A 35 -0.32 -2.71 -3.96
C ILE A 35 0.72 -2.89 -2.86
N LEU A 36 0.57 -2.18 -1.75
CA LEU A 36 1.50 -2.25 -0.62
C LEU A 36 1.51 -3.67 -0.04
N LEU A 37 0.34 -4.24 0.27
CA LEU A 37 0.27 -5.59 0.83
C LEU A 37 0.80 -6.64 -0.15
N ALA A 38 0.44 -6.58 -1.43
CA ALA A 38 0.90 -7.54 -2.43
C ALA A 38 2.42 -7.48 -2.62
N THR A 39 2.99 -6.28 -2.75
CA THR A 39 4.44 -6.11 -2.90
C THR A 39 5.21 -6.55 -1.66
N MET A 40 4.76 -6.17 -0.46
CA MET A 40 5.39 -6.57 0.80
C MET A 40 5.28 -8.07 1.06
N THR A 41 4.15 -8.68 0.69
CA THR A 41 3.97 -10.15 0.77
C THR A 41 4.94 -10.85 -0.18
N LEU A 42 5.09 -10.35 -1.40
CA LEU A 42 6.04 -10.90 -2.38
C LEU A 42 7.49 -10.80 -1.87
N LEU A 43 7.87 -9.65 -1.32
CA LEU A 43 9.16 -9.45 -0.65
C LEU A 43 9.38 -10.44 0.50
N ALA A 44 8.38 -10.62 1.36
CA ALA A 44 8.43 -11.56 2.48
C ALA A 44 8.60 -13.02 2.01
N ILE A 45 7.96 -13.40 0.91
CA ILE A 45 8.12 -14.72 0.27
C ILE A 45 9.53 -14.87 -0.31
N VAL A 46 10.05 -13.84 -0.99
CA VAL A 46 11.41 -13.88 -1.54
C VAL A 46 12.47 -13.98 -0.43
N ASP A 47 12.37 -13.19 0.64
CA ASP A 47 13.27 -13.24 1.82
C ASP A 47 13.22 -14.61 2.54
N ARG A 48 12.09 -15.31 2.43
CA ARG A 48 11.95 -16.67 2.95
C ARG A 48 12.78 -17.69 2.16
N PHE A 49 12.76 -17.61 0.83
CA PHE A 49 13.41 -18.61 -0.03
C PHE A 49 14.85 -18.27 -0.42
N PHE A 50 15.19 -16.98 -0.49
CA PHE A 50 16.50 -16.51 -0.92
C PHE A 50 17.21 -15.76 0.20
N TYR A 51 18.54 -15.89 0.26
CA TYR A 51 19.34 -15.05 1.15
C TYR A 51 19.40 -13.64 0.56
N MET A 52 18.80 -12.68 1.25
CA MET A 52 18.76 -11.29 0.82
C MET A 52 19.72 -10.47 1.70
N PRO A 53 20.83 -9.93 1.14
CA PRO A 53 21.69 -9.02 1.87
C PRO A 53 20.93 -7.74 2.22
N ASP A 54 21.36 -7.04 3.27
CA ASP A 54 20.64 -5.87 3.80
C ASP A 54 20.48 -4.76 2.75
N GLU A 55 21.49 -4.53 1.91
CA GLU A 55 21.43 -3.55 0.81
C GLU A 55 20.30 -3.85 -0.18
N ALA A 56 20.17 -5.12 -0.58
CA ALA A 56 19.09 -5.53 -1.46
C ALA A 56 17.74 -5.31 -0.78
N ARG A 57 17.60 -5.66 0.50
CA ARG A 57 16.35 -5.43 1.25
C ARG A 57 15.92 -3.97 1.20
N TYR A 58 16.84 -3.02 1.46
CA TYR A 58 16.53 -1.59 1.37
C TYR A 58 16.07 -1.18 -0.03
N ALA A 59 16.76 -1.63 -1.07
CA ALA A 59 16.43 -1.31 -2.45
C ALA A 59 15.03 -1.82 -2.84
N PHE A 60 14.74 -3.10 -2.58
CA PHE A 60 13.47 -3.70 -2.96
C PHE A 60 12.29 -3.17 -2.12
N SER A 61 12.47 -2.95 -0.81
CA SER A 61 11.45 -2.29 0.02
C SER A 61 11.22 -0.85 -0.45
N GLY A 62 12.27 -0.11 -0.81
CA GLY A 62 12.17 1.23 -1.38
C GLY A 62 11.35 1.26 -2.69
N VAL A 63 11.62 0.32 -3.60
CA VAL A 63 10.83 0.15 -4.83
C VAL A 63 9.37 -0.16 -4.53
N ALA A 64 9.09 -1.03 -3.56
CA ALA A 64 7.72 -1.36 -3.16
C ALA A 64 6.97 -0.12 -2.62
N TYR A 65 7.62 0.71 -1.80
CA TYR A 65 7.05 1.98 -1.34
C TYR A 65 6.83 2.96 -2.49
N LEU A 66 7.76 3.06 -3.44
CA LEU A 66 7.61 3.91 -4.63
C LEU A 66 6.42 3.46 -5.49
N LEU A 67 6.23 2.16 -5.67
CA LEU A 67 5.07 1.62 -6.40
C LEU A 67 3.76 1.91 -5.68
N ALA A 68 3.70 1.76 -4.36
CA ALA A 68 2.54 2.12 -3.55
C ALA A 68 2.24 3.63 -3.63
N PHE A 69 3.27 4.47 -3.57
CA PHE A 69 3.16 5.92 -3.71
C PHE A 69 2.68 6.34 -5.10
N ALA A 70 3.27 5.78 -6.16
CA ALA A 70 2.84 6.02 -7.54
C ALA A 70 1.38 5.58 -7.72
N GLY A 71 1.00 4.40 -7.20
CA GLY A 71 -0.38 3.93 -7.15
C GLY A 71 -1.31 4.94 -6.48
N ALA A 72 -0.92 5.48 -5.31
CA ALA A 72 -1.67 6.51 -4.59
C ALA A 72 -1.84 7.79 -5.42
N TRP A 73 -0.76 8.22 -6.07
CA TRP A 73 -0.71 9.44 -6.87
C TRP A 73 -1.65 9.37 -8.08
N TYR A 74 -1.53 8.31 -8.88
CA TYR A 74 -2.28 8.17 -10.12
C TYR A 74 -3.76 7.79 -9.90
N THR A 75 -4.08 7.04 -8.84
CA THR A 75 -5.46 6.59 -8.59
C THR A 75 -6.27 7.59 -7.76
N CYS A 76 -5.62 8.35 -6.88
CA CYS A 76 -6.28 9.10 -5.82
C CYS A 76 -5.88 10.57 -5.83
N ALA A 77 -4.60 10.85 -5.55
CA ALA A 77 -4.14 12.18 -5.19
C ALA A 77 -4.30 13.17 -6.35
N ARG A 78 -3.91 12.80 -7.57
CA ARG A 78 -4.07 13.63 -8.78
C ARG A 78 -5.53 13.98 -9.06
N LEU A 79 -6.46 13.06 -8.77
CA LEU A 79 -7.88 13.22 -9.12
C LEU A 79 -8.66 13.99 -8.06
N VAL A 80 -8.23 13.92 -6.80
CA VAL A 80 -8.80 14.71 -5.69
C VAL A 80 -8.27 16.14 -5.68
N TRP A 81 -6.98 16.34 -6.03
CA TRP A 81 -6.39 17.69 -6.08
C TRP A 81 -6.99 18.59 -7.15
N ARG A 82 -7.59 18.02 -8.19
CA ARG A 82 -8.34 18.80 -9.17
C ARG A 82 -9.70 19.19 -8.58
N SER A 83 -9.78 20.39 -8.01
CA SER A 83 -11.05 21.04 -7.68
C SER A 83 -11.79 21.34 -8.97
N LEU A 84 -12.88 20.61 -9.24
CA LEU A 84 -13.78 20.95 -10.34
C LEU A 84 -14.61 22.16 -9.94
N ASP A 85 -14.70 23.10 -10.87
CA ASP A 85 -15.56 24.27 -10.75
C ASP A 85 -17.05 23.85 -10.78
N PRO A 86 -17.99 24.58 -10.16
CA PRO A 86 -19.41 24.22 -10.17
C PRO A 86 -19.98 24.02 -11.58
N ARG A 87 -19.48 24.76 -12.58
CA ARG A 87 -19.83 24.59 -14.00
C ARG A 87 -19.37 23.24 -14.57
N GLU A 88 -18.18 22.79 -14.22
CA GLU A 88 -17.68 21.47 -14.63
C GLU A 88 -18.48 20.33 -13.96
N LEU A 89 -18.91 20.52 -12.70
CA LEU A 89 -19.79 19.57 -12.02
C LEU A 89 -21.17 19.50 -12.68
N ALA A 90 -21.74 20.64 -13.08
CA ALA A 90 -22.99 20.70 -13.83
C ALA A 90 -22.88 19.95 -15.17
N ARG A 91 -21.81 20.17 -15.94
CA ARG A 91 -21.53 19.42 -17.18
C ARG A 91 -21.49 17.91 -16.96
N LEU A 92 -20.88 17.45 -15.85
CA LEU A 92 -20.85 16.03 -15.53
C LEU A 92 -22.23 15.46 -15.20
N ILE A 93 -23.09 16.24 -14.52
CA ILE A 93 -24.45 15.82 -14.20
C ILE A 93 -25.31 15.76 -15.47
N GLU A 94 -25.24 16.77 -16.34
CA GLU A 94 -25.95 16.78 -17.63
C GLU A 94 -25.51 15.64 -18.56
N GLY A 95 -24.22 15.28 -18.53
CA GLY A 95 -23.71 14.13 -19.29
C GLY A 95 -24.32 12.79 -18.88
N VAL A 96 -24.82 12.68 -17.64
CA VAL A 96 -25.52 11.49 -17.13
C VAL A 96 -27.05 11.64 -17.26
N ARG A 97 -27.57 12.87 -17.21
CA ARG A 97 -28.99 13.21 -17.26
C ARG A 97 -29.30 14.15 -18.43
N PRO A 98 -29.66 13.60 -19.61
CA PRO A 98 -29.92 14.41 -20.80
C PRO A 98 -31.14 15.33 -20.68
N ASP A 99 -32.03 15.09 -19.70
CA ASP A 99 -33.20 15.92 -19.36
C ASP A 99 -32.85 17.29 -18.73
N LEU A 100 -31.60 17.46 -18.30
CA LEU A 100 -31.08 18.69 -17.69
C LEU A 100 -30.09 19.44 -18.60
N ARG A 101 -29.85 18.92 -19.80
CA ARG A 101 -28.80 19.41 -20.70
C ARG A 101 -29.03 20.88 -21.06
N GLU A 102 -27.97 21.68 -21.04
CA GLU A 102 -27.96 23.14 -21.26
C GLU A 102 -28.63 23.96 -20.13
N ASP A 103 -29.70 23.45 -19.52
CA ASP A 103 -30.44 24.16 -18.47
C ASP A 103 -29.69 24.23 -17.13
N LEU A 104 -29.00 23.15 -16.72
CA LEU A 104 -28.29 23.11 -15.44
C LEU A 104 -27.00 23.94 -15.48
N ILE A 105 -26.24 23.86 -16.57
CA ILE A 105 -25.08 24.72 -16.80
C ILE A 105 -25.53 26.18 -16.83
N SER A 106 -26.56 26.52 -17.60
CA SER A 106 -27.08 27.90 -17.68
C SER A 106 -27.56 28.40 -16.34
N ALA A 107 -28.27 27.58 -15.55
CA ALA A 107 -28.69 27.93 -14.19
C ALA A 107 -27.50 28.15 -13.24
N VAL A 108 -26.38 27.44 -13.43
CA VAL A 108 -25.16 27.65 -12.64
C VAL A 108 -24.45 28.94 -13.05
N GLU A 109 -24.37 29.25 -14.35
CA GLU A 109 -23.77 30.49 -14.84
C GLU A 109 -24.59 31.73 -14.43
N LEU A 110 -25.92 31.64 -14.55
CA LEU A 110 -26.85 32.67 -14.11
C LEU A 110 -26.99 32.76 -12.58
N GLY A 111 -26.47 31.79 -11.83
CA GLY A 111 -26.45 31.81 -10.36
C GLY A 111 -25.17 32.42 -9.76
N ASP A 112 -24.16 32.71 -10.59
CA ASP A 112 -22.86 33.23 -10.19
C ASP A 112 -22.94 34.75 -9.92
N PRO A 113 -22.66 35.22 -8.69
CA PRO A 113 -22.72 36.64 -8.34
C PRO A 113 -21.76 37.51 -9.17
N GLY A 114 -20.67 36.93 -9.67
CA GLY A 114 -19.66 37.62 -10.48
C GLY A 114 -20.02 37.74 -11.97
N ALA A 115 -21.03 36.99 -12.44
CA ALA A 115 -21.47 36.98 -13.83
C ALA A 115 -22.75 37.82 -14.07
N ARG A 116 -23.10 38.72 -13.14
CA ARG A 116 -24.25 39.61 -13.29
C ARG A 116 -23.99 40.61 -14.41
N GLU A 117 -24.38 40.25 -15.63
CA GLU A 117 -24.57 41.23 -16.68
C GLU A 117 -25.85 42.02 -16.43
N GLN A 118 -25.79 43.32 -16.70
CA GLN A 118 -26.86 44.28 -16.47
C GLN A 118 -28.08 44.08 -17.38
N TRP A 119 -28.01 43.11 -18.30
CA TRP A 119 -28.99 42.84 -19.36
C TRP A 119 -29.81 41.56 -19.17
N ASP A 120 -29.58 40.80 -18.10
CA ASP A 120 -30.36 39.59 -17.81
C ASP A 120 -31.72 39.93 -17.19
N SER A 121 -32.79 39.36 -17.75
CA SER A 121 -34.13 39.42 -17.14
C SER A 121 -34.18 38.63 -15.84
N GLU A 122 -34.57 39.28 -14.74
CA GLU A 122 -34.75 38.62 -13.43
C GLU A 122 -35.84 37.54 -13.47
N GLU A 123 -36.90 37.76 -14.27
CA GLU A 123 -38.00 36.81 -14.46
C GLU A 123 -37.52 35.53 -15.15
N PHE A 124 -36.64 35.65 -16.17
CA PHE A 124 -36.06 34.50 -16.85
C PHE A 124 -35.19 33.65 -15.89
N ARG A 125 -34.41 34.31 -15.02
CA ARG A 125 -33.61 33.63 -14.00
C ARG A 125 -34.51 32.86 -13.03
N GLU A 126 -35.60 33.47 -12.55
CA GLU A 126 -36.49 32.81 -11.60
C GLU A 126 -37.19 31.59 -12.20
N ILE A 127 -37.69 31.69 -13.44
CA ILE A 127 -38.33 30.59 -14.16
C ILE A 127 -37.33 29.44 -14.40
N LEU A 128 -36.11 29.77 -14.87
CA LEU A 128 -35.08 28.77 -15.13
C LEU A 128 -34.63 28.07 -13.83
N GLN A 129 -34.33 28.84 -12.77
CA GLN A 129 -33.94 28.29 -11.47
C GLN A 129 -35.02 27.39 -10.89
N THR A 130 -36.29 27.78 -10.97
CA THR A 130 -37.42 26.98 -10.48
C THR A 130 -37.61 25.69 -11.28
N SER A 131 -37.50 25.77 -12.61
CA SER A 131 -37.60 24.60 -13.50
C SER A 131 -36.47 23.60 -13.28
N VAL A 132 -35.23 24.08 -13.12
CA VAL A 132 -34.05 23.25 -12.83
C VAL A 132 -34.15 22.65 -11.43
N ALA A 133 -34.55 23.42 -10.42
CA ALA A 133 -34.76 22.93 -9.05
C ALA A 133 -35.78 21.78 -8.99
N ARG A 134 -36.88 21.89 -9.76
CA ARG A 134 -37.91 20.85 -9.83
C ARG A 134 -37.36 19.54 -10.41
N ARG A 135 -36.63 19.60 -11.52
CA ARG A 135 -36.01 18.42 -12.14
C ARG A 135 -34.87 17.85 -11.29
N MET A 136 -34.06 18.70 -10.66
CA MET A 136 -32.99 18.32 -9.73
C MET A 136 -33.51 17.66 -8.45
N LYS A 137 -34.75 17.92 -8.06
CA LYS A 137 -35.39 17.25 -6.92
C LYS A 137 -35.52 15.74 -7.15
N GLU A 138 -35.87 15.34 -8.38
CA GLU A 138 -36.05 13.94 -8.81
C GLU A 138 -34.72 13.20 -8.99
N VAL A 139 -33.61 13.94 -9.11
CA VAL A 139 -32.27 13.36 -9.26
C VAL A 139 -31.79 12.76 -7.94
N GLN A 140 -31.58 11.45 -7.95
CA GLN A 140 -30.91 10.72 -6.87
C GLN A 140 -29.40 10.67 -7.12
N VAL A 141 -28.63 11.39 -6.29
CA VAL A 141 -27.16 11.47 -6.37
C VAL A 141 -26.49 10.08 -6.26
N SER A 142 -27.15 9.12 -5.59
CA SER A 142 -26.68 7.74 -5.47
C SER A 142 -26.71 6.95 -6.78
N GLU A 143 -27.65 7.24 -7.67
CA GLU A 143 -27.86 6.53 -8.93
C GLU A 143 -26.90 7.05 -10.02
N LEU A 144 -26.57 8.35 -10.00
CA LEU A 144 -25.65 8.97 -10.96
C LEU A 144 -24.20 8.46 -10.86
N LEU A 145 -23.81 7.95 -9.69
CA LEU A 145 -22.45 7.45 -9.43
C LEU A 145 -22.53 6.02 -8.90
N SER A 146 -22.61 5.07 -9.83
CA SER A 146 -22.74 3.64 -9.52
C SER A 146 -21.46 3.08 -8.89
N PHE A 147 -21.64 2.37 -7.78
CA PHE A 147 -20.54 1.72 -7.04
C PHE A 147 -19.91 0.56 -7.83
N GLN A 148 -20.59 0.07 -8.88
CA GLN A 148 -20.17 -1.05 -9.73
C GLN A 148 -18.81 -0.84 -10.39
N ARG A 149 -18.40 0.42 -10.67
CA ARG A 149 -17.06 0.68 -11.25
C ARG A 149 -15.93 0.61 -10.23
N ILE A 150 -16.24 0.66 -8.93
CA ILE A 150 -15.26 0.62 -7.83
C ILE A 150 -15.27 -0.75 -7.13
N SER A 151 -16.36 -1.50 -7.25
CA SER A 151 -16.49 -2.82 -6.63
C SER A 151 -15.34 -3.76 -7.02
N ALA A 152 -14.83 -3.72 -8.25
CA ALA A 152 -13.67 -4.53 -8.66
C ALA A 152 -12.42 -4.23 -7.80
N TRP A 153 -12.11 -2.96 -7.56
CA TRP A 153 -10.99 -2.56 -6.70
C TRP A 153 -11.21 -2.94 -5.24
N VAL A 154 -12.45 -2.86 -4.76
CA VAL A 154 -12.83 -3.32 -3.41
C VAL A 154 -12.66 -4.82 -3.32
N TRP A 155 -13.12 -5.61 -4.29
CA TRP A 155 -12.96 -7.06 -4.32
C TRP A 155 -11.50 -7.49 -4.38
N VAL A 156 -10.68 -6.83 -5.20
CA VAL A 156 -9.22 -7.08 -5.23
C VAL A 156 -8.61 -6.78 -3.88
N SER A 157 -8.91 -5.62 -3.27
CA SER A 157 -8.40 -5.25 -1.95
C SER A 157 -8.82 -6.22 -0.87
N THR A 158 -10.09 -6.64 -0.87
CA THR A 158 -10.60 -7.65 0.05
C THR A 158 -9.90 -8.99 -0.15
N GLY A 159 -9.71 -9.42 -1.40
CA GLY A 159 -9.01 -10.67 -1.73
C GLY A 159 -7.56 -10.67 -1.27
N VAL A 160 -6.81 -9.59 -1.56
CA VAL A 160 -5.41 -9.44 -1.12
C VAL A 160 -5.33 -9.41 0.41
N THR A 161 -6.22 -8.67 1.07
CA THR A 161 -6.25 -8.61 2.53
C THR A 161 -6.58 -9.97 3.15
N ALA A 162 -7.57 -10.68 2.61
CA ALA A 162 -7.94 -12.02 3.06
C ALA A 162 -6.79 -13.01 2.86
N PHE A 163 -6.06 -12.92 1.75
CA PHE A 163 -4.86 -13.73 1.50
C PHE A 163 -3.76 -13.46 2.53
N VAL A 164 -3.46 -12.19 2.83
CA VAL A 164 -2.49 -11.80 3.86
C VAL A 164 -2.91 -12.31 5.24
N VAL A 165 -4.19 -12.17 5.60
CA VAL A 165 -4.73 -12.70 6.85
C VAL A 165 -4.61 -14.22 6.90
N ALA A 166 -4.91 -14.93 5.82
CA ALA A 166 -4.73 -16.37 5.74
C ALA A 166 -3.27 -16.78 5.99
N LEU A 167 -2.30 -16.07 5.41
CA LEU A 167 -0.87 -16.32 5.66
C LEU A 167 -0.47 -16.07 7.13
N LEU A 168 -1.05 -15.08 7.80
CA LEU A 168 -0.82 -14.81 9.22
C LEU A 168 -1.35 -15.94 10.12
N LEU A 169 -2.42 -16.61 9.70
CA LEU A 169 -3.05 -17.68 10.48
C LEU A 169 -2.35 -19.04 10.34
N ILE A 170 -1.40 -19.22 9.41
CA ILE A 170 -0.68 -20.49 9.23
C ILE A 170 0.37 -20.67 10.34
N PRO A 171 0.17 -21.59 11.30
CA PRO A 171 1.16 -21.85 12.33
C PRO A 171 2.44 -22.41 11.71
N GLY A 172 3.59 -21.86 12.09
CA GLY A 172 4.91 -22.28 11.61
C GLY A 172 5.47 -21.47 10.43
N LEU A 173 4.65 -20.71 9.71
CA LEU A 173 5.12 -19.80 8.66
C LEU A 173 5.86 -18.58 9.25
N ARG A 174 5.45 -18.15 10.46
CA ARG A 174 5.94 -16.92 11.13
C ARG A 174 5.94 -15.73 10.18
N TYR A 175 4.85 -15.63 9.41
CA TYR A 175 4.65 -14.62 8.38
C TYR A 175 4.56 -13.21 8.98
N ASP A 176 4.08 -13.10 10.22
CA ASP A 176 4.11 -11.88 11.04
C ASP A 176 5.50 -11.24 11.06
N ARG A 177 6.55 -12.03 11.33
CA ARG A 177 7.93 -11.53 11.36
C ARG A 177 8.47 -11.20 9.97
N LEU A 178 8.14 -12.00 8.96
CA LEU A 178 8.59 -11.75 7.58
C LEU A 178 7.97 -10.45 7.03
N LEU A 179 6.67 -10.25 7.29
CA LEU A 179 5.95 -9.04 6.90
C LEU A 179 6.46 -7.81 7.67
N LEU A 180 6.69 -7.91 8.98
CA LEU A 180 7.28 -6.82 9.77
C LEU A 180 8.69 -6.46 9.29
N ARG A 181 9.50 -7.45 8.93
CA ARG A 181 10.85 -7.25 8.38
C ARG A 181 10.82 -6.60 6.99
N ALA A 182 9.80 -6.89 6.17
CA ALA A 182 9.60 -6.26 4.87
C ALA A 182 9.10 -4.81 5.00
N LEU A 183 8.16 -4.57 5.92
CA LEU A 183 7.58 -3.25 6.24
C LEU A 183 8.52 -2.35 7.04
N ASN A 184 9.51 -2.91 7.73
CA ASN A 184 10.49 -2.15 8.47
C ASN A 184 11.90 -2.65 8.12
N PRO A 185 12.42 -2.25 6.96
CA PRO A 185 13.73 -2.70 6.52
C PRO A 185 14.84 -2.17 7.43
N LEU A 186 14.67 -0.99 8.05
CA LEU A 186 15.68 -0.39 8.93
C LEU A 186 15.75 -1.04 10.33
N ALA A 187 14.70 -1.75 10.74
CA ALA A 187 14.77 -2.51 11.98
C ALA A 187 15.69 -3.73 11.80
N ASN A 188 16.62 -3.89 12.74
CA ASN A 188 17.49 -5.07 12.86
C ASN A 188 16.70 -6.28 13.40
N ILE A 189 15.65 -6.66 12.67
CA ILE A 189 14.86 -7.84 12.97
C ILE A 189 15.63 -9.02 12.43
N GLU A 190 16.24 -9.79 13.33
CA GLU A 190 16.95 -11.02 12.99
C GLU A 190 16.09 -11.88 12.05
N ARG A 191 16.74 -12.44 11.03
CA ARG A 191 16.09 -13.40 10.15
C ARG A 191 15.52 -14.49 11.04
N VAL A 192 14.31 -14.96 10.74
CA VAL A 192 13.73 -16.12 11.42
C VAL A 192 14.48 -17.38 10.95
N SER A 193 15.75 -17.50 11.35
CA SER A 193 16.45 -18.76 11.27
C SER A 193 15.73 -19.69 12.23
N ARG A 194 15.23 -20.80 11.68
CA ARG A 194 14.64 -21.84 12.53
C ARG A 194 15.70 -22.52 13.40
N VAL A 195 16.97 -22.41 12.99
CA VAL A 195 18.14 -22.97 13.67
C VAL A 195 18.89 -21.83 14.33
N LYS A 196 18.97 -21.84 15.66
CA LYS A 196 19.87 -20.99 16.43
C LYS A 196 21.18 -21.73 16.62
N ILE A 197 22.29 -21.02 16.48
CA ILE A 197 23.64 -21.58 16.67
C ILE A 197 24.22 -20.88 17.89
N LEU A 198 24.58 -21.67 18.90
CA LEU A 198 25.28 -21.20 20.09
C LEU A 198 26.74 -21.66 20.00
N ILE A 199 27.69 -20.73 20.07
CA ILE A 199 29.11 -21.07 20.11
C ILE A 199 29.43 -21.50 21.54
N VAL A 200 29.75 -22.77 21.73
CA VAL A 200 30.12 -23.37 23.02
C VAL A 200 31.62 -23.18 23.27
N GLU A 201 32.42 -23.40 22.23
CA GLU A 201 33.86 -23.16 22.23
C GLU A 201 34.28 -22.45 20.94
N PRO A 202 35.20 -21.47 21.00
CA PRO A 202 35.86 -20.94 22.20
C PRO A 202 34.93 -20.08 23.08
N ASN A 203 35.20 -20.01 24.38
CA ASN A 203 34.52 -19.12 25.32
C ASN A 203 35.58 -18.21 25.99
N PRO A 204 35.59 -16.89 25.71
CA PRO A 204 34.65 -16.13 24.88
C PRO A 204 34.77 -16.44 23.37
N ALA A 205 33.66 -16.31 22.64
CA ALA A 205 33.60 -16.56 21.19
C ALA A 205 34.49 -15.60 20.39
N GLU A 206 34.74 -14.41 20.93
CA GLU A 206 35.68 -13.44 20.38
C GLU A 206 36.99 -13.52 21.17
N ARG A 207 38.04 -14.04 20.53
CA ARG A 207 39.38 -14.16 21.12
C ARG A 207 40.45 -14.03 20.04
N SER A 208 41.57 -13.39 20.39
CA SER A 208 42.78 -13.41 19.57
C SER A 208 43.58 -14.69 19.84
N VAL A 209 43.95 -15.40 18.78
CA VAL A 209 44.79 -16.60 18.82
C VAL A 209 46.06 -16.36 17.99
N PRO A 210 47.20 -16.95 18.36
CA PRO A 210 48.39 -16.95 17.53
C PRO A 210 48.11 -17.57 16.15
N GLN A 211 48.78 -17.06 15.12
CA GLN A 211 48.65 -17.60 13.77
C GLN A 211 49.27 -19.00 13.70
N GLY A 212 48.51 -19.98 13.21
CA GLY A 212 48.93 -21.39 13.11
C GLY A 212 48.52 -22.26 14.31
N ASP A 213 47.90 -21.68 15.33
CA ASP A 213 47.30 -22.45 16.42
C ASP A 213 45.98 -23.07 15.95
N ILE A 214 45.81 -24.37 16.23
CA ILE A 214 44.57 -25.08 15.93
C ILE A 214 43.51 -24.66 16.96
N VAL A 215 42.44 -24.02 16.49
CA VAL A 215 41.29 -23.64 17.30
C VAL A 215 40.12 -24.56 17.01
N THR A 216 39.68 -25.29 18.02
CA THR A 216 38.43 -26.06 17.94
C THR A 216 37.24 -25.13 18.13
N VAL A 217 36.37 -25.09 17.12
CA VAL A 217 35.09 -24.39 17.18
C VAL A 217 34.01 -25.43 17.41
N ARG A 218 33.33 -25.34 18.57
CA ARG A 218 32.19 -26.19 18.91
C ARG A 218 30.93 -25.35 18.96
N VAL A 219 29.91 -25.79 18.23
CA VAL A 219 28.61 -25.11 18.17
C VAL A 219 27.48 -26.05 18.53
N GLU A 220 26.50 -25.55 19.27
CA GLU A 220 25.25 -26.23 19.54
C GLU A 220 24.14 -25.64 18.67
N THR A 221 23.40 -26.47 17.95
CA THR A 221 22.23 -26.04 17.19
C THR A 221 20.96 -26.23 18.01
N SER A 222 20.02 -25.30 17.91
CA SER A 222 18.70 -25.40 18.54
C SER A 222 17.62 -25.08 17.51
N GLY A 223 16.60 -25.93 17.40
CA GLY A 223 15.56 -25.82 16.38
C GLY A 223 15.27 -27.15 15.67
N PRO A 224 14.84 -27.12 14.38
CA PRO A 224 14.71 -28.31 13.54
C PRO A 224 16.04 -29.05 13.39
N GLU A 225 15.98 -30.36 13.16
CA GLU A 225 17.19 -31.16 12.93
C GLU A 225 18.02 -30.60 11.77
N THR A 226 19.32 -30.42 12.04
CA THR A 226 20.30 -29.88 11.11
C THR A 226 21.18 -31.02 10.62
N LYS A 227 21.23 -31.23 9.31
CA LYS A 227 22.03 -32.31 8.71
C LYS A 227 23.46 -31.90 8.40
N HIS A 228 23.65 -30.64 8.04
CA HIS A 228 24.94 -30.09 7.63
C HIS A 228 25.16 -28.77 8.35
N VAL A 229 26.31 -28.63 9.01
CA VAL A 229 26.78 -27.39 9.61
C VAL A 229 28.15 -27.12 9.02
N VAL A 230 28.38 -25.89 8.58
CA VAL A 230 29.61 -25.49 7.88
C VAL A 230 30.23 -24.33 8.63
N LEU A 231 31.53 -24.44 8.89
CA LEU A 231 32.37 -23.36 9.39
C LEU A 231 33.00 -22.64 8.19
N GLU A 232 32.73 -21.35 8.03
CA GLU A 232 33.34 -20.52 6.99
C GLU A 232 34.37 -19.58 7.61
N SER A 233 35.60 -19.60 7.09
CA SER A 233 36.69 -18.72 7.51
C SER A 233 36.99 -17.66 6.46
N PHE A 234 37.32 -16.44 6.91
CA PHE A 234 37.63 -15.30 6.05
C PHE A 234 39.09 -14.82 6.25
N PRO A 235 40.09 -15.59 5.78
CA PRO A 235 41.50 -15.19 5.88
C PRO A 235 41.79 -13.91 5.07
N HIS A 236 42.59 -13.00 5.64
CA HIS A 236 42.91 -11.74 4.99
C HIS A 236 43.64 -11.96 3.65
N GLY A 237 43.03 -11.50 2.55
CA GLY A 237 43.62 -11.55 1.20
C GLY A 237 43.50 -12.90 0.48
N LYS A 238 42.78 -13.88 1.05
CA LYS A 238 42.50 -15.19 0.44
C LYS A 238 41.00 -15.39 0.24
N LYS A 239 40.63 -16.37 -0.59
CA LYS A 239 39.22 -16.80 -0.74
C LYS A 239 38.74 -17.42 0.58
N SER A 240 37.44 -17.29 0.87
CA SER A 240 36.86 -17.96 2.04
C SER A 240 36.96 -19.47 1.90
N GLU A 241 37.25 -20.13 3.02
CA GLU A 241 37.31 -21.58 3.11
C GLU A 241 36.12 -22.10 3.92
N LYS A 242 35.50 -23.16 3.43
CA LYS A 242 34.32 -23.78 4.03
C LYS A 242 34.66 -25.20 4.45
N VAL A 243 34.53 -25.47 5.74
CA VAL A 243 34.79 -26.79 6.34
C VAL A 243 33.49 -27.31 6.94
N GLU A 244 33.10 -28.53 6.56
CA GLU A 244 31.94 -29.18 7.17
C GLU A 244 32.27 -29.61 8.61
N MET A 245 31.38 -29.31 9.55
CA MET A 245 31.55 -29.65 10.96
C MET A 245 31.03 -31.06 11.21
N SER A 246 31.78 -31.85 11.99
CA SER A 246 31.38 -33.18 12.40
C SER A 246 30.39 -33.13 13.57
N LEU A 247 29.32 -33.93 13.50
CA LEU A 247 28.38 -34.11 14.60
C LEU A 247 29.06 -34.92 15.72
N VAL A 248 29.16 -34.33 16.91
CA VAL A 248 29.78 -34.96 18.09
C VAL A 248 28.75 -35.73 18.89
N SER A 249 27.64 -35.07 19.25
CA SER A 249 26.56 -35.67 20.04
C SER A 249 25.31 -34.81 20.01
N GLY A 250 24.15 -35.42 19.75
CA GLY A 250 22.85 -34.74 19.77
C GLY A 250 22.76 -33.58 18.78
N ARG A 251 23.02 -32.36 19.25
CA ARG A 251 23.01 -31.13 18.46
C ARG A 251 24.33 -30.35 18.50
N LEU A 252 25.40 -30.99 18.99
CA LEU A 252 26.75 -30.44 19.05
C LEU A 252 27.53 -30.81 17.81
N PHE A 253 28.06 -29.80 17.13
CA PHE A 253 28.95 -29.93 15.98
C PHE A 253 30.31 -29.35 16.33
N GLU A 254 31.38 -29.97 15.86
CA GLU A 254 32.74 -29.46 16.05
C GLU A 254 33.52 -29.46 14.73
N SER A 255 34.43 -28.50 14.62
CA SER A 255 35.43 -28.45 13.55
C SER A 255 36.66 -27.73 14.09
N SER A 256 37.82 -28.01 13.51
CA SER A 256 39.08 -27.38 13.89
C SER A 256 39.55 -26.47 12.77
N LEU A 257 39.97 -25.27 13.13
CA LEU A 257 40.52 -24.27 12.22
C LEU A 257 42.01 -24.13 12.52
N ALA A 258 42.86 -24.17 11.49
CA ALA A 258 44.31 -24.05 11.60
C ALA A 258 44.82 -22.76 10.93
#